data_AF-A0A3M6WQ91-F1
#
_entry.id   AF-A0A3M6WQ91-F1
#
_cell.length_a   1.000
_cell.length_b   1.000
_cell.length_c   1.000
_cell.angle_alpha   90.00
_cell.angle_beta   90.00
_cell.angle_gamma   90.00
#
_symmetry.space_group_name_H-M   'P 1'
#
loop_
_entity.id
_entity.type
_entity.pdbx_description
1 polymer ?
#
loop_
_entity_poly.entity_id
_entity_poly.type
_entity_poly.pdbx_seq_one_letter_code
_entity_poly.pdbx_strand_id
1 'polypeptide(L)'
;MDSAGYLKRHGWRGDGHSLDKTDRGIKKPLLVSKKVDVLGVGLNKHAAVSDQWWLRAFDQGLKDFGTGKESTLANVQKHGVNRGGLYGRFVKGEGMKGTIGTEEPKTVDDMGSNGDVAALPKTPTGKVEGVQAAGDGSGKKRKREGKADEQSEKRKRSSADDSDGKRGDKYELEKAKREAKTSGKERNGETKQERRARKEKRRAENEMIATAKNSKQDEKAERKRLRRAEKSSHAGHAQKPGSGADELANGADEVKLGPAKSIPNANAVDKYPSKAQKKAKKMDRLAAEHGGLLSEQDKLDLYNASKRGLSLEQFRSKVAIGALKAPLAEKKKELSSKKLGEYKKRAQEKGVSLEEYMQRRDEKNAAKQLQTANSASNLPIVIDTPDDAPAHLTLRTNEPDSSLRACQAIEREMAFVLVDEAGEKLFSWKPGDVVPKDERLWAGVATKELPKSIRKARKEWMSARGIERKKGSKKSG
;
A
#
# COMPACT_ATOMS: atom_id res chain seq x y z
N MET A 1 48.79 -14.63 -26.80
CA MET A 1 47.59 -15.24 -26.21
C MET A 1 46.84 -15.94 -27.33
N ASP A 2 46.69 -17.26 -27.25
CA ASP A 2 45.95 -18.02 -28.25
C ASP A 2 44.44 -17.92 -27.95
N SER A 3 43.76 -17.04 -28.67
CA SER A 3 42.32 -16.77 -28.52
C SER A 3 41.47 -17.97 -28.93
N ALA A 4 41.90 -18.75 -29.92
CA ALA A 4 41.19 -19.94 -30.38
C ALA A 4 41.21 -21.04 -29.31
N GLY A 5 42.37 -21.25 -28.67
CA GLY A 5 42.52 -22.18 -27.56
C GLY A 5 41.64 -21.80 -26.35
N TYR A 6 41.54 -20.50 -26.04
CA TYR A 6 40.69 -20.01 -24.94
C TYR A 6 39.19 -20.23 -25.21
N LEU A 7 38.73 -19.94 -26.42
CA LEU A 7 37.33 -20.11 -26.82
C LEU A 7 36.90 -21.58 -26.84
N LYS A 8 37.76 -22.47 -27.35
CA LYS A 8 37.51 -23.94 -27.33
C LYS A 8 37.38 -24.47 -25.90
N ARG A 9 38.21 -23.98 -24.95
CA ARG A 9 38.10 -24.34 -23.52
C ARG A 9 36.78 -23.89 -22.90
N HIS A 10 36.25 -22.74 -23.32
CA HIS A 10 34.94 -22.22 -22.88
C HIS A 10 33.76 -22.77 -23.68
N GLY A 11 33.98 -23.82 -24.47
CA GLY A 11 32.93 -24.58 -25.12
C GLY A 11 32.41 -23.96 -26.42
N TRP A 12 33.11 -23.01 -27.03
CA TRP A 12 32.78 -22.56 -28.38
C TRP A 12 33.18 -23.60 -29.42
N ARG A 13 32.29 -23.87 -30.40
CA ARG A 13 32.66 -24.63 -31.60
C ARG A 13 33.26 -23.66 -32.62
N GLY A 14 34.59 -23.76 -32.83
CA GLY A 14 35.33 -22.95 -33.81
C GLY A 14 36.07 -21.74 -33.21
N ASP A 15 36.64 -20.91 -34.08
CA ASP A 15 37.57 -19.83 -33.71
C ASP A 15 36.88 -18.47 -33.44
N GLY A 16 35.58 -18.48 -33.12
CA GLY A 16 34.92 -17.35 -32.45
C GLY A 16 34.28 -16.26 -33.32
N HIS A 17 33.65 -16.60 -34.45
CA HIS A 17 32.73 -15.69 -35.16
C HIS A 17 31.43 -16.45 -35.49
N SER A 18 30.35 -16.12 -34.79
CA SER A 18 29.06 -16.80 -34.93
C SER A 18 27.97 -15.83 -35.41
N LEU A 19 27.43 -16.08 -36.61
CA LEU A 19 26.15 -15.57 -37.11
C LEU A 19 25.56 -16.51 -38.19
N ASP A 20 25.89 -17.80 -38.16
CA ASP A 20 25.59 -18.74 -39.26
C ASP A 20 24.72 -19.93 -38.82
N LYS A 21 23.95 -20.48 -39.76
CA LYS A 21 22.94 -21.56 -39.56
C LYS A 21 23.55 -22.97 -39.49
N THR A 22 24.87 -23.12 -39.60
CA THR A 22 25.58 -24.40 -39.76
C THR A 22 26.49 -24.74 -38.57
N ASP A 23 25.91 -24.88 -37.36
CA ASP A 23 26.52 -25.57 -36.20
C ASP A 23 27.87 -25.10 -35.65
N ARG A 24 28.21 -23.80 -35.80
CA ARG A 24 29.43 -23.19 -35.24
C ARG A 24 29.16 -22.30 -34.00
N GLY A 25 28.38 -22.84 -33.05
CA GLY A 25 27.99 -22.15 -31.80
C GLY A 25 28.56 -22.78 -30.53
N ILE A 26 28.21 -22.23 -29.36
CA ILE A 26 28.61 -22.79 -28.06
C ILE A 26 28.03 -24.21 -27.92
N LYS A 27 28.90 -25.20 -27.70
CA LYS A 27 28.58 -26.64 -27.59
C LYS A 27 27.55 -26.94 -26.51
N LYS A 28 27.45 -26.09 -25.48
CA LYS A 28 26.43 -26.13 -24.44
C LYS A 28 25.71 -24.79 -24.43
N PRO A 29 24.41 -24.71 -24.75
CA PRO A 29 23.67 -23.47 -24.54
C PRO A 29 23.87 -23.05 -23.08
N LEU A 30 24.29 -21.80 -22.87
CA LEU A 30 24.50 -21.28 -21.52
C LEU A 30 23.15 -21.36 -20.80
N LEU A 31 23.01 -22.32 -19.89
CA LEU A 31 21.90 -22.37 -18.96
C LEU A 31 22.09 -21.22 -17.98
N VAL A 32 21.70 -20.02 -18.39
CA VAL A 32 21.59 -18.89 -17.47
C VAL A 32 20.41 -19.23 -16.57
N SER A 33 20.69 -19.79 -15.40
CA SER A 33 19.66 -20.04 -14.39
C SER A 33 19.03 -18.68 -14.07
N LYS A 34 17.82 -18.44 -14.58
CA LYS A 34 17.03 -17.28 -14.22
C LYS A 34 16.71 -17.46 -12.74
N LYS A 35 17.50 -16.84 -11.87
CA LYS A 35 17.23 -16.82 -10.44
C LYS A 35 15.97 -15.99 -10.25
N VAL A 36 14.81 -16.64 -10.20
CA VAL A 36 13.54 -16.02 -9.83
C VAL A 36 13.53 -15.87 -8.31
N ASP A 37 14.47 -15.07 -7.80
CA ASP A 37 14.43 -14.66 -6.40
C ASP A 37 13.26 -13.70 -6.23
N VAL A 38 12.16 -14.22 -5.70
CA VAL A 38 10.98 -13.46 -5.22
C VAL A 38 11.36 -12.46 -4.10
N LEU A 39 12.62 -12.47 -3.67
CA LEU A 39 13.20 -11.62 -2.63
C LEU A 39 14.08 -10.48 -3.19
N GLY A 40 14.24 -10.38 -4.51
CA GLY A 40 14.97 -9.30 -5.17
C GLY A 40 14.12 -8.03 -5.31
N VAL A 41 14.77 -6.87 -5.36
CA VAL A 41 14.21 -5.49 -5.29
C VAL A 41 13.24 -5.09 -6.43
N GLY A 42 12.69 -6.05 -7.19
CA GLY A 42 11.88 -5.86 -8.39
C GLY A 42 10.41 -6.27 -8.28
N LEU A 43 9.93 -6.78 -7.15
CA LEU A 43 8.49 -7.05 -6.93
C LEU A 43 7.75 -5.80 -6.47
N ASN A 44 7.91 -4.71 -7.21
CA ASN A 44 6.91 -3.65 -7.16
C ASN A 44 5.65 -4.24 -7.80
N LYS A 45 4.68 -4.65 -6.98
CA LYS A 45 3.29 -4.95 -7.40
C LYS A 45 2.64 -3.78 -8.17
N HIS A 46 3.29 -2.62 -8.17
CA HIS A 46 2.93 -1.43 -8.90
C HIS A 46 3.61 -1.29 -10.28
N ALA A 47 4.57 -2.13 -10.67
CA ALA A 47 5.21 -2.02 -11.99
C ALA A 47 4.26 -2.44 -13.12
N ALA A 48 3.49 -3.52 -12.89
CA ALA A 48 2.39 -3.89 -13.78
C ALA A 48 1.28 -2.81 -13.84
N VAL A 49 1.16 -1.98 -12.80
CA VAL A 49 0.18 -0.86 -12.75
C VAL A 49 0.78 0.40 -13.39
N SER A 50 2.10 0.61 -13.32
CA SER A 50 2.76 1.73 -13.97
C SER A 50 2.81 1.57 -15.47
N ASP A 51 2.96 0.34 -15.99
CA ASP A 51 3.08 0.09 -17.43
C ASP A 51 1.73 0.07 -18.15
N GLN A 52 0.61 0.11 -17.41
CA GLN A 52 -0.75 0.17 -17.97
C GLN A 52 -1.31 1.61 -18.05
N TRP A 53 -0.47 2.63 -17.87
CA TRP A 53 -0.92 4.02 -17.96
C TRP A 53 -1.40 4.40 -19.36
N TRP A 54 -0.78 3.85 -20.41
CA TRP A 54 -1.16 4.10 -21.80
C TRP A 54 -2.50 3.42 -22.15
N LEU A 55 -2.74 2.19 -21.68
CA LEU A 55 -4.02 1.50 -21.81
C LEU A 55 -5.16 2.30 -21.16
N ARG A 56 -4.93 2.84 -19.96
CA ARG A 56 -5.90 3.71 -19.29
C ARG A 56 -6.13 5.01 -20.04
N ALA A 57 -5.07 5.65 -20.57
CA ALA A 57 -5.21 6.87 -21.36
C ALA A 57 -5.97 6.63 -22.67
N PHE A 58 -5.75 5.47 -23.31
CA PHE A 58 -6.45 5.04 -24.51
C PHE A 58 -7.93 4.74 -24.24
N ASP A 59 -8.25 3.95 -23.21
CA ASP A 59 -9.64 3.69 -22.79
C ASP A 59 -10.38 4.97 -22.40
N GLN A 60 -9.69 5.93 -21.79
CA GLN A 60 -10.27 7.21 -21.44
C GLN A 60 -10.50 8.07 -22.69
N GLY A 61 -9.57 8.03 -23.66
CA GLY A 61 -9.76 8.62 -24.99
C GLY A 61 -10.97 8.06 -25.75
N LEU A 62 -11.21 6.75 -25.68
CA LEU A 62 -12.39 6.10 -26.27
C LEU A 62 -13.70 6.52 -25.58
N LYS A 63 -13.69 6.66 -24.25
CA LYS A 63 -14.88 7.12 -23.49
C LYS A 63 -15.22 8.59 -23.72
N ASP A 64 -14.21 9.41 -23.96
CA ASP A 64 -14.39 10.83 -24.23
C ASP A 64 -14.74 11.09 -25.70
N PHE A 65 -14.54 10.11 -26.59
CA PHE A 65 -14.92 10.16 -28.00
C PHE A 65 -16.44 10.34 -28.15
N GLY A 66 -16.88 11.46 -28.74
CA GLY A 66 -18.29 11.81 -28.92
C GLY A 66 -18.92 12.67 -27.81
N THR A 67 -18.21 12.93 -26.69
CA THR A 67 -18.74 13.78 -25.61
C THR A 67 -18.37 15.27 -25.72
N GLY A 68 -17.68 15.67 -26.79
CA GLY A 68 -17.26 17.05 -27.03
C GLY A 68 -16.17 17.57 -26.07
N LYS A 69 -15.65 16.73 -25.18
CA LYS A 69 -14.54 17.05 -24.28
C LYS A 69 -13.21 16.81 -24.98
N GLU A 70 -12.26 17.73 -24.85
CA GLU A 70 -10.92 17.57 -25.41
C GLU A 70 -10.24 16.34 -24.79
N SER A 71 -10.02 15.31 -25.62
CA SER A 71 -9.38 14.08 -25.17
C SER A 71 -7.96 14.35 -24.69
N THR A 72 -7.48 13.52 -23.77
CA THR A 72 -6.08 13.61 -23.28
C THR A 72 -5.06 13.48 -24.43
N LEU A 73 -5.40 12.76 -25.50
CA LEU A 73 -4.60 12.67 -26.73
C LEU A 73 -4.61 13.97 -27.54
N ALA A 74 -5.75 14.64 -27.67
CA ALA A 74 -5.83 15.96 -28.33
C ALA A 74 -5.00 17.01 -27.58
N ASN A 75 -4.92 16.90 -26.25
CA ASN A 75 -4.08 17.77 -25.42
C ASN A 75 -2.58 17.49 -25.60
N VAL A 76 -2.19 16.21 -25.78
CA VAL A 76 -0.81 15.82 -26.13
C VAL A 76 -0.45 16.24 -27.55
N GLN A 77 -1.39 16.20 -28.49
CA GLN A 77 -1.21 16.67 -29.87
C GLN A 77 -1.05 18.20 -29.93
N LYS A 78 -1.88 18.95 -29.19
CA LYS A 78 -1.85 20.43 -29.16
C LYS A 78 -0.67 21.02 -28.38
N HIS A 79 -0.21 20.36 -27.31
CA HIS A 79 0.85 20.91 -26.44
C HIS A 79 2.17 20.16 -26.51
N GLY A 80 2.24 19.09 -27.31
CA GLY A 80 3.40 18.23 -27.45
C GLY A 80 3.69 17.40 -26.18
N VAL A 81 4.44 16.32 -26.36
CA VAL A 81 4.89 15.41 -25.30
C VAL A 81 5.74 16.13 -24.22
N ASN A 82 6.20 17.34 -24.52
CA ASN A 82 7.10 18.15 -23.69
C ASN A 82 6.45 18.72 -22.42
N ARG A 83 5.11 18.75 -22.29
CA ARG A 83 4.44 19.35 -21.12
C ARG A 83 3.87 18.40 -20.08
N GLY A 84 3.83 17.08 -20.31
CA GLY A 84 3.01 16.21 -19.44
C GLY A 84 3.40 14.76 -19.20
N GLY A 85 4.50 14.25 -19.77
CA GLY A 85 4.83 12.82 -19.68
C GLY A 85 6.28 12.50 -19.35
N LEU A 86 6.55 11.24 -18.98
CA LEU A 86 7.89 10.68 -18.73
C LEU A 86 8.87 10.99 -19.89
N TYR A 87 8.34 11.13 -21.10
CA TYR A 87 9.07 11.41 -22.33
C TYR A 87 9.46 12.89 -22.55
N GLY A 88 8.88 13.84 -21.82
CA GLY A 88 9.23 15.26 -21.93
C GLY A 88 10.61 15.63 -21.37
N ARG A 89 11.32 14.66 -20.78
CA ARG A 89 12.70 14.82 -20.27
C ARG A 89 13.76 14.29 -21.25
N PHE A 90 13.35 13.59 -22.30
CA PHE A 90 14.29 13.18 -23.34
C PHE A 90 14.49 14.39 -24.25
N VAL A 91 15.65 15.03 -24.12
CA VAL A 91 16.13 15.97 -25.12
C VAL A 91 16.38 15.16 -26.37
N LYS A 92 15.72 15.52 -27.49
CA LYS A 92 16.06 14.97 -28.80
C LYS A 92 17.52 15.35 -29.04
N GLY A 93 18.43 14.40 -28.86
CA GLY A 93 19.84 14.60 -29.18
C GLY A 93 19.97 14.99 -30.64
N GLU A 94 20.92 15.86 -30.94
CA GLU A 94 21.32 16.17 -32.31
C GLU A 94 21.54 14.85 -33.05
N GLY A 95 20.76 14.64 -34.11
CA GLY A 95 20.81 13.37 -34.85
C GLY A 95 22.18 13.23 -35.48
N MET A 96 23.01 12.30 -34.98
CA MET A 96 24.22 11.91 -35.68
C MET A 96 23.82 11.40 -37.06
N LYS A 97 24.28 12.10 -38.10
CA LYS A 97 24.10 11.72 -39.50
C LYS A 97 24.73 10.34 -39.70
N GLY A 98 23.90 9.30 -39.72
CA GLY A 98 24.35 7.94 -39.95
C GLY A 98 25.01 7.81 -41.32
N THR A 99 26.08 7.01 -41.41
CA THR A 99 26.81 6.68 -42.64
C THR A 99 26.11 5.63 -43.51
N ILE A 100 24.84 5.32 -43.21
CA ILE A 100 24.02 4.42 -44.02
C ILE A 100 23.19 5.30 -44.96
N GLY A 101 23.23 4.94 -46.26
CA GLY A 101 22.81 5.73 -47.42
C GLY A 101 21.63 6.68 -47.20
N THR A 102 21.81 7.90 -47.68
CA THR A 102 20.83 8.98 -47.70
C THR A 102 19.81 8.70 -48.80
N GLU A 103 18.82 7.86 -48.49
CA GLU A 103 17.52 7.94 -49.17
C GLU A 103 16.58 8.65 -48.20
N GLU A 104 16.25 9.90 -48.54
CA GLU A 104 15.34 10.71 -47.74
C GLU A 104 13.98 10.01 -47.65
N PRO A 105 13.48 9.68 -46.45
CA PRO A 105 12.12 9.18 -46.33
C PRO A 105 11.17 10.36 -46.59
N LYS A 106 10.53 10.33 -47.77
CA LYS A 106 9.42 11.22 -48.14
C LYS A 106 8.41 11.27 -47.00
N THR A 107 8.32 12.41 -46.33
CA THR A 107 7.30 12.70 -45.33
C THR A 107 5.94 12.80 -45.99
N VAL A 108 4.93 12.26 -45.31
CA VAL A 108 3.54 12.07 -45.80
C VAL A 108 2.75 13.38 -45.98
N ASP A 109 3.40 14.53 -45.81
CA ASP A 109 2.78 15.87 -45.93
C ASP A 109 2.90 16.49 -47.33
N ASP A 110 3.54 15.81 -48.30
CA ASP A 110 3.76 16.31 -49.67
C ASP A 110 2.82 15.70 -50.75
N MET A 111 1.77 14.96 -50.35
CA MET A 111 0.81 14.33 -51.29
C MET A 111 -0.45 15.18 -51.53
N GLY A 112 -0.33 16.51 -51.54
CA GLY A 112 -1.49 17.39 -51.53
C GLY A 112 -1.40 18.64 -52.40
N SER A 113 -0.86 18.57 -53.63
CA SER A 113 -1.17 19.59 -54.65
C SER A 113 -0.74 19.19 -56.08
N ASN A 114 -1.74 19.03 -56.96
CA ASN A 114 -1.73 19.15 -58.42
C ASN A 114 -1.11 18.07 -59.34
N GLY A 115 -1.96 17.59 -60.27
CA GLY A 115 -1.60 17.13 -61.64
C GLY A 115 -1.75 15.61 -61.89
N ASP A 116 -2.93 15.06 -62.17
CA ASP A 116 -3.65 15.02 -63.46
C ASP A 116 -3.13 13.93 -64.44
N VAL A 117 -3.79 12.74 -64.51
CA VAL A 117 -4.06 11.97 -65.76
C VAL A 117 -5.22 10.96 -65.55
N ALA A 118 -6.36 11.27 -66.17
CA ALA A 118 -7.38 10.43 -66.84
C ALA A 118 -7.56 8.92 -66.52
N ALA A 119 -8.78 8.52 -66.09
CA ALA A 119 -9.76 7.74 -66.88
C ALA A 119 -10.87 7.03 -66.04
N LEU A 120 -12.13 7.52 -66.18
CA LEU A 120 -13.47 6.85 -66.10
C LEU A 120 -13.91 5.98 -64.87
N PRO A 121 -15.24 5.79 -64.60
CA PRO A 121 -16.38 6.71 -64.66
C PRO A 121 -17.32 6.71 -63.39
N LYS A 122 -17.91 7.89 -63.11
CA LYS A 122 -19.26 8.28 -62.59
C LYS A 122 -20.15 7.20 -61.90
N THR A 123 -20.77 7.38 -60.72
CA THR A 123 -21.94 8.23 -60.30
C THR A 123 -22.40 7.84 -58.84
N PRO A 124 -23.35 8.51 -58.13
CA PRO A 124 -23.43 9.92 -57.73
C PRO A 124 -23.86 10.16 -56.23
N THR A 125 -23.88 11.45 -55.84
CA THR A 125 -24.70 12.10 -54.76
C THR A 125 -24.35 11.84 -53.27
N GLY A 126 -24.18 12.84 -52.39
CA GLY A 126 -24.67 14.23 -52.44
C GLY A 126 -23.95 15.26 -51.55
N LYS A 127 -24.26 16.51 -51.89
CA LYS A 127 -23.93 17.84 -51.33
C LYS A 127 -24.19 17.99 -49.82
N VAL A 128 -23.37 18.80 -49.13
CA VAL A 128 -23.68 20.18 -48.63
C VAL A 128 -22.31 20.89 -48.39
N GLU A 129 -21.90 21.89 -49.19
CA GLU A 129 -21.87 23.36 -48.86
C GLU A 129 -21.67 23.66 -47.37
N GLY A 130 -20.77 24.51 -46.86
CA GLY A 130 -20.04 25.70 -47.31
C GLY A 130 -19.72 26.44 -45.98
N VAL A 131 -18.58 27.07 -45.74
CA VAL A 131 -18.34 28.50 -45.98
C VAL A 131 -16.91 28.80 -45.49
N GLN A 132 -16.16 29.50 -46.32
CA GLN A 132 -14.85 30.08 -46.08
C GLN A 132 -14.96 31.44 -45.37
N ALA A 133 -13.94 31.81 -44.60
CA ALA A 133 -13.31 33.15 -44.55
C ALA A 133 -12.19 33.08 -43.48
N ALA A 134 -10.90 33.04 -43.83
CA ALA A 134 -10.05 34.15 -44.28
C ALA A 134 -9.96 35.29 -43.25
N GLY A 135 -8.77 35.50 -42.70
CA GLY A 135 -8.48 36.51 -41.70
C GLY A 135 -7.00 36.54 -41.32
N ASP A 136 -6.22 37.12 -42.23
CA ASP A 136 -4.81 37.50 -42.13
C ASP A 136 -4.54 38.54 -41.02
N GLY A 137 -3.30 38.69 -40.56
CA GLY A 137 -2.91 39.92 -39.82
C GLY A 137 -1.92 39.80 -38.65
N SER A 138 -0.64 39.78 -39.00
CA SER A 138 0.45 40.65 -38.49
C SER A 138 0.70 40.91 -36.99
N GLY A 139 1.94 40.55 -36.61
CA GLY A 139 2.85 41.11 -35.60
C GLY A 139 2.45 42.25 -34.65
N LYS A 140 2.73 42.03 -33.35
CA LYS A 140 3.13 43.13 -32.44
C LYS A 140 4.11 42.69 -31.35
N LYS A 141 5.31 43.25 -31.46
CA LYS A 141 6.43 43.29 -30.53
C LYS A 141 6.06 44.09 -29.27
N ARG A 142 6.27 43.58 -28.04
CA ARG A 142 6.62 44.37 -26.84
C ARG A 142 7.02 43.53 -25.61
N LYS A 143 8.33 43.55 -25.31
CA LYS A 143 9.02 43.83 -24.04
C LYS A 143 8.19 43.70 -22.73
N ARG A 144 8.56 42.75 -21.85
CA ARG A 144 8.63 43.00 -20.39
C ARG A 144 9.54 41.99 -19.67
N GLU A 145 10.53 42.55 -19.00
CA GLU A 145 11.46 41.91 -18.06
C GLU A 145 10.77 41.46 -16.78
N GLY A 146 11.41 40.51 -16.07
CA GLY A 146 11.26 40.31 -14.63
C GLY A 146 10.35 39.17 -14.19
N LYS A 147 10.95 38.01 -13.87
CA LYS A 147 10.68 37.16 -12.68
C LYS A 147 11.33 35.78 -12.84
N ALA A 148 12.65 35.75 -12.63
CA ALA A 148 13.28 34.63 -11.95
C ALA A 148 13.01 34.78 -10.44
N ASP A 149 13.06 33.68 -9.69
CA ASP A 149 12.91 33.57 -8.23
C ASP A 149 11.50 33.48 -7.64
N GLU A 150 10.74 32.40 -7.94
CA GLU A 150 9.72 31.92 -6.98
C GLU A 150 9.18 30.47 -7.20
N GLN A 151 9.97 29.50 -7.70
CA GLN A 151 9.44 28.13 -7.92
C GLN A 151 10.32 26.93 -7.50
N SER A 152 11.41 27.12 -6.76
CA SER A 152 12.23 26.00 -6.25
C SER A 152 11.78 25.40 -4.90
N GLU A 153 10.82 25.99 -4.18
CA GLU A 153 10.42 25.50 -2.84
C GLU A 153 9.22 24.53 -2.79
N LYS A 154 8.56 24.20 -3.91
CA LYS A 154 7.26 23.50 -3.85
C LYS A 154 7.29 21.97 -3.96
N ARG A 155 8.43 21.31 -3.73
CA ARG A 155 8.54 19.83 -3.82
C ARG A 155 9.29 19.16 -2.67
N LYS A 156 8.84 19.35 -1.43
CA LYS A 156 9.28 18.51 -0.28
C LYS A 156 8.19 18.18 0.76
N ARG A 157 6.91 18.06 0.37
CA ARG A 157 5.85 17.63 1.31
C ARG A 157 4.82 16.69 0.68
N SER A 158 5.18 15.41 0.49
CA SER A 158 4.20 14.32 0.44
C SER A 158 4.86 12.93 0.54
N SER A 159 5.51 12.62 1.66
CA SER A 159 5.67 11.23 2.13
C SER A 159 6.07 11.22 3.61
N ALA A 160 5.14 11.63 4.47
CA ALA A 160 5.26 11.44 5.90
C ALA A 160 3.92 10.95 6.41
N ASP A 161 3.71 9.63 6.37
CA ASP A 161 2.87 8.98 7.36
C ASP A 161 3.37 7.55 7.65
N ASP A 162 3.34 7.21 8.94
CA ASP A 162 3.69 5.95 9.62
C ASP A 162 5.16 5.46 9.62
N SER A 163 5.89 5.74 10.71
CA SER A 163 6.40 4.69 11.63
C SER A 163 7.23 5.26 12.79
N ASP A 164 6.69 5.06 13.99
CA ASP A 164 7.32 4.79 15.29
C ASP A 164 8.56 5.60 15.74
N GLY A 165 8.50 6.11 16.98
CA GLY A 165 9.40 7.09 17.61
C GLY A 165 10.87 6.74 17.80
N LYS A 166 11.46 5.88 16.96
CA LYS A 166 12.90 5.61 16.86
C LYS A 166 13.53 6.12 15.56
N ARG A 167 12.76 6.77 14.68
CA ARG A 167 13.25 7.31 13.39
C ARG A 167 13.64 8.80 13.41
N GLY A 168 13.37 9.54 14.49
CA GLY A 168 13.77 10.95 14.62
C GLY A 168 15.28 11.15 14.42
N ASP A 169 16.09 10.45 15.21
CA ASP A 169 17.55 10.55 15.11
C ASP A 169 18.10 10.06 13.77
N LYS A 170 17.48 9.02 13.18
CA LYS A 170 17.95 8.50 11.89
C LYS A 170 17.64 9.47 10.75
N TYR A 171 16.52 10.18 10.82
CA TYR A 171 16.12 11.17 9.82
C TYR A 171 16.94 12.46 9.95
N GLU A 172 17.19 12.94 11.17
CA GLU A 172 18.09 14.08 11.43
C GLU A 172 19.53 13.75 11.00
N LEU A 173 20.04 12.55 11.29
CA LEU A 173 21.36 12.11 10.82
C LEU A 173 21.43 11.97 9.30
N GLU A 174 20.37 11.48 8.64
CA GLU A 174 20.32 11.41 7.17
C GLU A 174 20.19 12.79 6.52
N LYS A 175 19.44 13.70 7.15
CA LYS A 175 19.25 15.08 6.70
C LYS A 175 20.57 15.85 6.81
N ALA A 176 21.26 15.75 7.95
CA ALA A 176 22.61 16.30 8.13
C ALA A 176 23.61 15.70 7.11
N LYS A 177 23.54 14.40 6.82
CA LYS A 177 24.37 13.76 5.77
C LYS A 177 24.04 14.22 4.36
N ARG A 178 22.80 14.60 4.07
CA ARG A 178 22.38 15.13 2.76
C ARG A 178 22.77 16.59 2.61
N GLU A 179 22.59 17.40 3.66
CA GLU A 179 22.99 18.81 3.70
C GLU A 179 24.52 18.95 3.58
N ALA A 180 25.30 18.08 4.25
CA ALA A 180 26.77 18.02 4.09
C ALA A 180 27.25 17.50 2.72
N LYS A 181 26.38 16.82 1.96
CA LYS A 181 26.67 16.38 0.58
C LYS A 181 26.30 17.45 -0.45
N THR A 182 25.26 18.23 -0.21
CA THR A 182 24.84 19.31 -1.10
C THR A 182 25.72 20.56 -0.97
N SER A 183 26.26 20.86 0.21
CA SER A 183 27.22 21.96 0.39
C SER A 183 28.64 21.68 -0.15
N GLY A 184 28.91 20.43 -0.59
CA GLY A 184 30.23 20.03 -1.09
C GLY A 184 30.46 20.25 -2.58
N LYS A 185 29.47 20.75 -3.34
CA LYS A 185 29.56 20.84 -4.81
C LYS A 185 30.04 22.19 -5.35
N GLU A 186 30.25 23.20 -4.50
CA GLU A 186 30.58 24.57 -4.93
C GLU A 186 31.98 25.08 -4.54
N ARG A 187 32.89 24.25 -4.04
CA ARG A 187 34.26 24.70 -3.69
C ARG A 187 35.30 24.06 -4.60
N ASN A 188 35.49 24.66 -5.78
CA ASN A 188 36.50 24.24 -6.77
C ASN A 188 37.91 24.81 -6.49
N GLY A 189 38.17 25.32 -5.29
CA GLY A 189 39.46 25.93 -4.89
C GLY A 189 40.04 25.42 -3.56
N GLU A 190 39.52 24.32 -3.01
CA GLU A 190 39.94 23.79 -1.70
C GLU A 190 41.35 23.14 -1.82
N THR A 191 42.30 23.57 -0.97
CA THR A 191 43.70 23.10 -1.05
C THR A 191 43.82 21.60 -0.71
N LYS A 192 44.86 20.93 -1.23
CA LYS A 192 45.09 19.48 -1.06
C LYS A 192 45.19 19.05 0.41
N GLN A 193 45.65 19.93 1.30
CA GLN A 193 45.73 19.67 2.74
C GLN A 193 44.34 19.68 3.41
N GLU A 194 43.48 20.65 3.07
CA GLU A 194 42.11 20.73 3.60
C GLU A 194 41.27 19.50 3.18
N ARG A 195 41.47 19.02 1.94
CA ARG A 195 40.84 17.77 1.48
C ARG A 195 41.28 16.53 2.27
N ARG A 196 42.53 16.47 2.75
CA ARG A 196 43.03 15.38 3.59
C ARG A 196 42.43 15.45 5.00
N ALA A 197 42.44 16.62 5.63
CA ALA A 197 41.82 16.84 6.94
C ALA A 197 40.32 16.51 6.94
N ARG A 198 39.59 16.90 5.89
CA ARG A 198 38.17 16.56 5.73
C ARG A 198 37.93 15.05 5.56
N LYS A 199 38.82 14.36 4.83
CA LYS A 199 38.72 12.91 4.64
C LYS A 199 38.99 12.16 5.95
N GLU A 200 39.92 12.63 6.76
CA GLU A 200 40.24 12.06 8.06
C GLU A 200 39.13 12.29 9.09
N LYS A 201 38.57 13.50 9.14
CA LYS A 201 37.39 13.79 9.98
C LYS A 201 36.19 12.90 9.63
N ARG A 202 35.97 12.62 8.35
CA ARG A 202 34.93 11.66 7.90
C ARG A 202 35.23 10.21 8.28
N ARG A 203 36.50 9.82 8.40
CA ARG A 203 36.87 8.48 8.87
C ARG A 203 36.60 8.34 10.35
N ALA A 204 37.04 9.30 11.17
CA ALA A 204 36.77 9.32 12.60
C ALA A 204 35.25 9.33 12.92
N GLU A 205 34.46 10.13 12.20
CA GLU A 205 33.00 10.14 12.37
C GLU A 205 32.35 8.80 12.00
N ASN A 206 32.82 8.15 10.93
CA ASN A 206 32.31 6.83 10.53
C ASN A 206 32.70 5.73 11.54
N GLU A 207 33.89 5.80 12.12
CA GLU A 207 34.34 4.88 13.18
C GLU A 207 33.50 5.05 14.44
N MET A 208 33.23 6.28 14.89
CA MET A 208 32.30 6.53 16.01
C MET A 208 30.88 6.02 15.74
N ILE A 209 30.39 6.15 14.51
CA ILE A 209 29.08 5.59 14.13
C ILE A 209 29.11 4.07 14.14
N ALA A 210 30.24 3.44 13.77
CA ALA A 210 30.38 1.99 13.78
C ALA A 210 30.44 1.44 15.22
N THR A 211 31.23 2.06 16.10
CA THR A 211 31.31 1.66 17.52
C THR A 211 29.95 1.82 18.21
N ALA A 212 29.21 2.90 17.95
CA ALA A 212 27.86 3.11 18.48
C ALA A 212 26.80 2.11 17.95
N LYS A 213 27.02 1.49 16.79
CA LYS A 213 26.14 0.42 16.29
C LYS A 213 26.46 -0.91 16.94
N ASN A 214 27.73 -1.20 17.16
CA ASN A 214 28.17 -2.43 17.82
C ASN A 214 27.71 -2.46 19.27
N SER A 215 27.86 -1.37 20.03
CA SER A 215 27.37 -1.29 21.41
C SER A 215 25.86 -1.53 21.53
N LYS A 216 25.05 -1.03 20.58
CA LYS A 216 23.60 -1.30 20.52
C LYS A 216 23.27 -2.76 20.19
N GLN A 217 24.12 -3.45 19.45
CA GLN A 217 23.94 -4.88 19.19
C GLN A 217 24.26 -5.70 20.43
N ASP A 218 25.31 -5.34 21.15
CA ASP A 218 25.72 -6.00 22.40
C ASP A 218 24.68 -5.81 23.50
N GLU A 219 24.17 -4.59 23.72
CA GLU A 219 23.08 -4.29 24.66
C GLU A 219 21.81 -5.11 24.34
N LYS A 220 21.49 -5.27 23.04
CA LYS A 220 20.35 -6.07 22.59
C LYS A 220 20.57 -7.57 22.82
N ALA A 221 21.81 -8.05 22.66
CA ALA A 221 22.18 -9.44 22.93
C ALA A 221 22.11 -9.74 24.43
N GLU A 222 22.62 -8.84 25.27
CA GLU A 222 22.56 -8.92 26.72
C GLU A 222 21.12 -8.92 27.24
N ARG A 223 20.28 -8.01 26.74
CA ARG A 223 18.84 -7.99 27.07
C ARG A 223 18.13 -9.30 26.68
N LYS A 224 18.55 -9.95 25.59
CA LYS A 224 18.01 -11.25 25.18
C LYS A 224 18.51 -12.38 26.09
N ARG A 225 19.74 -12.30 26.61
CA ARG A 225 20.27 -13.24 27.60
C ARG A 225 19.52 -13.12 28.94
N LEU A 226 19.32 -11.91 29.45
CA LEU A 226 18.54 -11.66 30.67
C LEU A 226 17.12 -12.23 30.57
N ARG A 227 16.41 -11.97 29.47
CA ARG A 227 15.07 -12.53 29.22
C ARG A 227 15.03 -14.06 29.16
N ARG A 228 16.13 -14.70 28.74
CA ARG A 228 16.23 -16.18 28.73
C ARG A 228 16.46 -16.70 30.15
N ALA A 229 17.31 -16.04 30.93
CA ALA A 229 17.56 -16.39 32.32
C ALA A 229 16.30 -16.26 33.20
N GLU A 230 15.54 -15.16 33.05
CA GLU A 230 14.24 -14.98 33.72
C GLU A 230 13.22 -16.05 33.32
N LYS A 231 13.21 -16.43 32.04
CA LYS A 231 12.28 -17.46 31.56
C LYS A 231 12.63 -18.87 32.07
N SER A 232 13.92 -19.15 32.27
CA SER A 232 14.35 -20.42 32.87
C SER A 232 14.11 -20.47 34.38
N SER A 233 14.24 -19.36 35.12
CA SER A 233 13.98 -19.36 36.56
C SER A 233 12.49 -19.52 36.89
N HIS A 234 11.61 -18.99 36.05
CA HIS A 234 10.15 -19.11 36.25
C HIS A 234 9.57 -20.50 35.93
N ALA A 235 10.32 -21.35 35.22
CA ALA A 235 9.88 -22.71 34.87
C ALA A 235 10.14 -23.76 35.98
N GLY A 236 10.88 -23.40 37.03
CA GLY A 236 11.33 -24.34 38.08
C GLY A 236 10.40 -24.50 39.29
N HIS A 237 9.34 -23.69 39.43
CA HIS A 237 8.52 -23.66 40.65
C HIS A 237 7.06 -24.12 40.44
N ALA A 238 6.90 -25.20 39.69
CA ALA A 238 5.65 -25.96 39.64
C ALA A 238 5.87 -27.36 40.23
N GLN A 239 6.23 -27.42 41.52
CA GLN A 239 6.14 -28.67 42.27
C GLN A 239 4.66 -28.99 42.50
N LYS A 240 4.20 -30.09 41.90
CA LYS A 240 2.90 -30.68 42.18
C LYS A 240 2.84 -31.06 43.67
N PRO A 241 1.82 -30.63 44.44
CA PRO A 241 1.55 -31.24 45.74
C PRO A 241 1.15 -32.70 45.50
N GLY A 242 1.80 -33.62 46.21
CA GLY A 242 1.57 -35.05 46.11
C GLY A 242 0.18 -35.43 46.63
N SER A 243 -0.55 -36.22 45.85
CA SER A 243 -1.69 -36.99 46.33
C SER A 243 -1.19 -38.38 46.72
N GLY A 244 -1.34 -38.70 48.00
CA GLY A 244 -1.07 -40.02 48.56
C GLY A 244 -2.00 -41.09 48.00
N ALA A 245 -1.57 -42.32 48.23
CA ALA A 245 -2.20 -43.57 47.85
C ALA A 245 -3.66 -43.67 48.29
N ASP A 246 -4.48 -44.27 47.44
CA ASP A 246 -5.27 -45.42 47.92
C ASP A 246 -5.51 -46.41 46.78
N GLU A 247 -5.24 -47.64 47.16
CA GLU A 247 -5.30 -48.91 46.46
C GLU A 247 -6.74 -49.41 46.55
N LEU A 248 -7.34 -49.86 45.45
CA LEU A 248 -8.29 -51.00 45.43
C LEU A 248 -8.79 -51.28 44.02
N ALA A 249 -8.87 -52.58 43.76
CA ALA A 249 -9.24 -53.23 42.53
C ALA A 249 -10.67 -52.90 42.08
N ASN A 250 -10.87 -52.78 40.76
CA ASN A 250 -11.72 -53.71 39.99
C ASN A 250 -11.60 -53.39 38.50
N GLY A 251 -11.48 -54.45 37.71
CA GLY A 251 -11.35 -54.38 36.26
C GLY A 251 -12.65 -54.02 35.57
N ALA A 252 -12.55 -53.16 34.57
CA ALA A 252 -13.39 -53.18 33.38
C ALA A 252 -12.68 -52.34 32.31
N ASP A 253 -12.77 -52.83 31.09
CA ASP A 253 -12.11 -52.35 29.88
C ASP A 253 -12.68 -50.99 29.48
N GLU A 254 -12.02 -49.89 29.87
CA GLU A 254 -12.36 -48.54 29.42
C GLU A 254 -11.12 -47.75 29.02
N VAL A 255 -11.14 -47.29 27.77
CA VAL A 255 -10.11 -46.49 27.10
C VAL A 255 -9.94 -45.15 27.83
N LYS A 256 -8.93 -45.06 28.71
CA LYS A 256 -8.52 -43.82 29.37
C LYS A 256 -7.96 -42.81 28.37
N LEU A 257 -8.82 -41.95 27.84
CA LEU A 257 -8.42 -40.66 27.27
C LEU A 257 -7.85 -39.81 28.41
N GLY A 258 -6.54 -39.56 28.36
CA GLY A 258 -5.85 -38.75 29.38
C GLY A 258 -6.47 -37.36 29.51
N PRO A 259 -6.42 -36.75 30.71
CA PRO A 259 -7.01 -35.43 30.95
C PRO A 259 -6.36 -34.40 30.03
N ALA A 260 -7.16 -33.89 29.10
CA ALA A 260 -6.77 -32.79 28.25
C ALA A 260 -6.37 -31.62 29.15
N LYS A 261 -5.11 -31.21 29.08
CA LYS A 261 -4.61 -29.96 29.66
C LYS A 261 -5.51 -28.85 29.12
N SER A 262 -6.38 -28.31 29.96
CA SER A 262 -7.09 -27.08 29.65
C SER A 262 -6.02 -26.02 29.39
N ILE A 263 -5.99 -25.51 28.16
CA ILE A 263 -5.19 -24.36 27.81
C ILE A 263 -6.05 -23.16 28.22
N PRO A 264 -5.78 -22.48 29.34
CA PRO A 264 -6.50 -21.26 29.64
C PRO A 264 -6.12 -20.24 28.56
N ASN A 265 -7.15 -19.70 27.90
CA ASN A 265 -7.14 -18.48 27.09
C ASN A 265 -6.62 -18.59 25.65
N ALA A 266 -7.42 -19.22 24.78
CA ALA A 266 -7.39 -19.00 23.33
C ALA A 266 -8.04 -17.65 22.89
N ASN A 267 -8.51 -16.82 23.83
CA ASN A 267 -9.04 -15.48 23.55
C ASN A 267 -8.01 -14.34 23.62
N ALA A 268 -6.72 -14.66 23.82
CA ALA A 268 -5.63 -13.69 23.70
C ALA A 268 -5.24 -13.48 22.23
N VAL A 269 -6.21 -13.22 21.35
CA VAL A 269 -5.91 -12.64 20.05
C VAL A 269 -5.41 -11.23 20.33
N ASP A 270 -4.18 -10.95 19.86
CA ASP A 270 -3.53 -9.64 19.81
C ASP A 270 -4.50 -8.53 19.36
N LYS A 271 -5.34 -8.02 20.27
CA LYS A 271 -6.02 -6.74 20.13
C LYS A 271 -4.94 -5.71 20.31
N TYR A 272 -4.20 -5.43 19.23
CA TYR A 272 -3.33 -4.27 19.18
C TYR A 272 -4.22 -3.07 19.53
N PRO A 273 -3.97 -2.38 20.65
CA PRO A 273 -4.86 -1.30 21.06
C PRO A 273 -4.89 -0.26 19.95
N SER A 274 -6.07 0.27 19.65
CA SER A 274 -6.24 1.28 18.61
C SER A 274 -5.34 2.49 18.90
N LYS A 275 -5.00 3.30 17.89
CA LYS A 275 -4.18 4.51 18.11
C LYS A 275 -4.80 5.42 19.19
N ALA A 276 -6.14 5.48 19.26
CA ALA A 276 -6.88 6.20 20.30
C ALA A 276 -6.70 5.57 21.69
N GLN A 277 -6.85 4.24 21.81
CA GLN A 277 -6.65 3.52 23.08
C GLN A 277 -5.21 3.61 23.59
N LYS A 278 -4.22 3.55 22.69
CA LYS A 278 -2.80 3.76 23.04
C LYS A 278 -2.54 5.18 23.54
N LYS A 279 -3.18 6.17 22.92
CA LYS A 279 -3.10 7.57 23.36
C LYS A 279 -3.72 7.73 24.75
N ALA A 280 -4.95 7.24 24.95
CA ALA A 280 -5.64 7.28 26.25
C ALA A 280 -4.80 6.63 27.35
N LYS A 281 -4.32 5.39 27.13
CA LYS A 281 -3.46 4.68 28.09
C LYS A 281 -2.15 5.42 28.39
N LYS A 282 -1.57 6.12 27.42
CA LYS A 282 -0.39 6.96 27.64
C LYS A 282 -0.73 8.22 28.46
N MET A 283 -1.90 8.80 28.25
CA MET A 283 -2.39 9.95 29.04
C MET A 283 -2.66 9.56 30.48
N ASP A 284 -3.32 8.42 30.71
CA ASP A 284 -3.61 7.91 32.06
C ASP A 284 -2.32 7.57 32.82
N ARG A 285 -1.32 6.99 32.14
CA ARG A 285 -0.01 6.74 32.75
C ARG A 285 0.68 8.04 33.17
N LEU A 286 0.68 9.04 32.28
CA LEU A 286 1.25 10.35 32.58
C LEU A 286 0.51 11.03 33.74
N ALA A 287 -0.81 10.91 33.81
CA ALA A 287 -1.59 11.45 34.92
C ALA A 287 -1.27 10.76 36.26
N ALA A 288 -1.10 9.43 36.24
CA ALA A 288 -0.71 8.67 37.42
C ALA A 288 0.69 9.06 37.93
N GLU A 289 1.64 9.35 37.04
CA GLU A 289 2.99 9.83 37.39
C GLU A 289 2.95 11.23 38.06
N HIS A 290 1.90 12.02 37.83
CA HIS A 290 1.72 13.37 38.39
C HIS A 290 0.78 13.41 39.62
N GLY A 291 0.44 12.26 40.20
CA GLY A 291 -0.15 12.21 41.55
C GLY A 291 -1.67 12.30 41.66
N GLY A 292 -2.45 11.98 40.61
CA GLY A 292 -3.89 11.70 40.81
C GLY A 292 -4.84 12.08 39.68
N LEU A 293 -6.12 12.18 40.06
CA LEU A 293 -7.29 12.45 39.20
C LEU A 293 -7.21 13.85 38.56
N LEU A 294 -6.40 13.97 37.53
CA LEU A 294 -6.37 15.15 36.67
C LEU A 294 -7.61 15.20 35.78
N SER A 295 -8.15 16.40 35.58
CA SER A 295 -9.18 16.68 34.57
C SER A 295 -8.73 16.17 33.19
N GLU A 296 -9.65 15.73 32.34
CA GLU A 296 -9.34 15.28 30.97
C GLU A 296 -8.55 16.33 30.17
N GLN A 297 -8.82 17.61 30.41
CA GLN A 297 -8.08 18.72 29.80
C GLN A 297 -6.60 18.72 30.25
N ASP A 298 -6.37 18.49 31.54
CA ASP A 298 -5.03 18.48 32.14
C ASP A 298 -4.23 17.28 31.66
N LYS A 299 -4.86 16.10 31.55
CA LYS A 299 -4.25 14.94 30.93
C LYS A 299 -3.80 15.24 29.49
N LEU A 300 -4.61 15.98 28.74
CA LEU A 300 -4.31 16.34 27.34
C LEU A 300 -3.17 17.34 27.23
N ASP A 301 -3.16 18.36 28.09
CA ASP A 301 -2.09 19.34 28.17
C ASP A 301 -0.78 18.67 28.58
N LEU A 302 -0.82 17.74 29.54
CA LEU A 302 0.35 17.02 30.02
C LEU A 302 0.94 16.10 28.94
N TYR A 303 0.09 15.43 28.16
CA TYR A 303 0.54 14.68 26.98
C TYR A 303 1.17 15.58 25.90
N ASN A 304 0.59 16.76 25.65
CA ASN A 304 1.11 17.72 24.67
C ASN A 304 2.41 18.39 25.13
N ALA A 305 2.54 18.64 26.44
CA ALA A 305 3.74 19.13 27.09
C ALA A 305 4.86 18.09 27.01
N SER A 306 4.58 16.83 27.38
CA SER A 306 5.50 15.69 27.28
C SER A 306 6.01 15.49 25.85
N LYS A 307 5.15 15.60 24.84
CA LYS A 307 5.55 15.48 23.42
C LYS A 307 6.50 16.60 22.98
N ARG A 308 6.49 17.74 23.65
CA ARG A 308 7.35 18.91 23.37
C ARG A 308 8.53 19.05 24.34
N GLY A 309 8.66 18.15 25.32
CA GLY A 309 9.70 18.23 26.35
C GLY A 309 9.54 19.46 27.27
N LEU A 310 8.30 19.89 27.53
CA LEU A 310 7.98 21.01 28.42
C LEU A 310 7.31 20.49 29.69
N SER A 311 7.47 21.18 30.82
CA SER A 311 6.62 20.95 31.98
C SER A 311 5.18 21.39 31.70
N LEU A 312 4.20 20.88 32.45
CA LEU A 312 2.79 21.26 32.30
C LEU A 312 2.61 22.78 32.42
N GLU A 313 3.27 23.41 33.39
CA GLU A 313 3.24 24.85 33.63
C GLU A 313 3.87 25.65 32.48
N GLN A 314 5.02 25.20 31.96
CA GLN A 314 5.67 25.82 30.80
C GLN A 314 4.82 25.70 29.54
N PHE A 315 4.09 24.59 29.39
CA PHE A 315 3.17 24.42 28.28
C PHE A 315 2.00 25.38 28.41
N ARG A 316 1.38 25.47 29.59
CA ARG A 316 0.27 26.39 29.87
C ARG A 316 0.68 27.86 29.72
N SER A 317 1.86 28.26 30.20
CA SER A 317 2.35 29.63 30.05
C SER A 317 2.61 29.98 28.59
N LYS A 318 3.22 29.08 27.81
CA LYS A 318 3.39 29.28 26.36
C LYS A 318 2.06 29.32 25.60
N VAL A 319 1.06 28.57 26.05
CA VAL A 319 -0.29 28.64 25.48
C VAL A 319 -0.97 29.97 25.83
N ALA A 320 -0.84 30.44 27.07
CA ALA A 320 -1.40 31.71 27.53
C ALA A 320 -0.78 32.93 26.81
N ILE A 321 0.54 32.90 26.57
CA ILE A 321 1.26 33.93 25.81
C ILE A 321 0.95 33.83 24.30
N GLY A 322 0.23 32.80 23.85
CA GLY A 322 -0.07 32.56 22.43
C GLY A 322 1.14 32.05 21.63
N ALA A 323 2.28 31.81 22.28
CA ALA A 323 3.47 31.22 21.66
C ALA A 323 3.22 29.76 21.21
N LEU A 324 2.30 29.06 21.86
CA LEU A 324 1.78 27.77 21.42
C LEU A 324 0.27 27.86 21.20
N LYS A 325 -0.20 27.41 20.04
CA LYS A 325 -1.63 27.29 19.77
C LYS A 325 -2.22 26.23 20.72
N ALA A 326 -3.16 26.64 21.59
CA ALA A 326 -3.91 25.72 22.43
C ALA A 326 -4.45 24.56 21.57
N PRO A 327 -4.45 23.32 22.07
CA PRO A 327 -5.16 22.22 21.43
C PRO A 327 -6.65 22.52 21.50
N LEU A 328 -7.15 23.36 20.59
CA LEU A 328 -8.56 23.68 20.51
C LEU A 328 -9.31 22.37 20.26
N ALA A 329 -10.17 22.03 21.23
CA ALA A 329 -11.10 20.90 21.19
C ALA A 329 -11.62 20.77 19.76
N GLU A 330 -11.19 19.68 19.11
CA GLU A 330 -11.46 19.28 17.73
C GLU A 330 -12.00 20.41 16.85
N LYS A 331 -11.16 21.41 16.55
CA LYS A 331 -11.52 22.36 15.48
C LYS A 331 -11.88 21.54 14.25
N LYS A 332 -13.16 21.61 13.86
CA LYS A 332 -13.68 21.11 12.59
C LYS A 332 -12.61 21.40 11.56
N LYS A 333 -11.94 20.35 11.04
CA LYS A 333 -10.75 20.48 10.20
C LYS A 333 -11.04 21.55 9.16
N GLU A 334 -10.44 22.72 9.31
CA GLU A 334 -10.66 23.85 8.41
C GLU A 334 -10.45 23.32 7.00
N LEU A 335 -11.51 23.36 6.20
CA LEU A 335 -11.51 22.78 4.87
C LEU A 335 -10.37 23.43 4.09
N SER A 336 -9.50 22.63 3.46
CA SER A 336 -8.40 23.17 2.67
C SER A 336 -8.95 24.18 1.66
N SER A 337 -8.23 25.28 1.38
CA SER A 337 -8.68 26.36 0.49
C SER A 337 -9.24 25.87 -0.85
N LYS A 338 -8.66 24.80 -1.43
CA LYS A 338 -9.17 24.16 -2.64
C LYS A 338 -10.59 23.60 -2.48
N LYS A 339 -10.85 22.89 -1.37
CA LYS A 339 -12.17 22.35 -1.03
C LYS A 339 -13.19 23.46 -0.77
N LEU A 340 -12.78 24.56 -0.12
CA LEU A 340 -13.65 25.74 0.03
C LEU A 340 -14.03 26.34 -1.33
N GLY A 341 -13.08 26.41 -2.27
CA GLY A 341 -13.36 26.85 -3.64
C GLY A 341 -14.36 25.93 -4.38
N GLU A 342 -14.20 24.62 -4.25
CA GLU A 342 -15.15 23.64 -4.82
C GLU A 342 -16.54 23.77 -4.17
N TYR A 343 -16.61 23.99 -2.86
CA TYR A 343 -17.89 24.14 -2.16
C TYR A 343 -18.59 25.44 -2.55
N LYS A 344 -17.83 26.53 -2.75
CA LYS A 344 -18.37 27.79 -3.27
C LYS A 344 -18.99 27.61 -4.66
N LYS A 345 -18.30 26.92 -5.58
CA LYS A 345 -18.84 26.63 -6.92
C LYS A 345 -20.13 25.79 -6.86
N ARG A 346 -20.14 24.71 -6.07
CA ARG A 346 -21.33 23.85 -5.93
C ARG A 346 -22.48 24.53 -5.21
N ALA A 347 -22.20 25.44 -4.29
CA ALA A 347 -23.21 26.26 -3.62
C ALA A 347 -23.85 27.23 -4.63
N GLN A 348 -23.03 27.91 -5.44
CA GLN A 348 -23.48 28.78 -6.53
C GLN A 348 -24.30 28.04 -7.58
N GLU A 349 -23.84 26.87 -8.05
CA GLU A 349 -24.58 26.02 -9.00
C GLU A 349 -25.97 25.59 -8.47
N LYS A 350 -26.12 25.51 -7.14
CA LYS A 350 -27.37 25.14 -6.48
C LYS A 350 -28.19 26.33 -5.98
N GLY A 351 -27.72 27.56 -6.22
CA GLY A 351 -28.38 28.78 -5.75
C GLY A 351 -28.51 28.90 -4.24
N VAL A 352 -27.63 28.25 -3.46
CA VAL A 352 -27.63 28.30 -1.98
C VAL A 352 -26.36 28.94 -1.45
N SER A 353 -26.41 29.46 -0.23
CA SER A 353 -25.23 30.03 0.44
C SER A 353 -24.20 28.93 0.74
N LEU A 354 -22.91 29.31 0.85
CA LEU A 354 -21.84 28.37 1.17
C LEU A 354 -22.07 27.67 2.52
N GLU A 355 -22.59 28.43 3.50
CA GLU A 355 -22.84 27.94 4.86
C GLU A 355 -23.97 26.92 4.88
N GLU A 356 -25.09 27.20 4.20
CA GLU A 356 -26.22 26.28 4.08
C GLU A 356 -25.82 25.01 3.32
N TYR A 357 -25.00 25.12 2.27
CA TYR A 357 -24.45 23.97 1.56
C TYR A 357 -23.58 23.09 2.48
N MET A 358 -22.77 23.71 3.36
CA MET A 358 -21.97 22.98 4.35
C MET A 358 -22.84 22.29 5.39
N GLN A 359 -23.88 22.95 5.91
CA GLN A 359 -24.82 22.36 6.87
C GLN A 359 -25.56 21.15 6.28
N ARG A 360 -26.19 21.28 5.10
CA ARG A 360 -26.86 20.15 4.44
C ARG A 360 -25.94 18.97 4.16
N ARG A 361 -24.65 19.24 3.91
CA ARG A 361 -23.65 18.20 3.71
C ARG A 361 -23.28 17.50 5.01
N ASP A 362 -23.13 18.24 6.10
CA ASP A 362 -22.85 17.69 7.42
C ASP A 362 -24.04 16.87 7.93
N GLU A 363 -25.27 17.35 7.77
CA GLU A 363 -26.51 16.61 8.03
C GLU A 363 -26.60 15.31 7.21
N LYS A 364 -26.30 15.39 5.91
CA LYS A 364 -26.27 14.19 5.05
C LYS A 364 -25.21 13.19 5.48
N ASN A 365 -24.05 13.64 5.96
CA ASN A 365 -23.02 12.76 6.49
C ASN A 365 -23.43 12.14 7.84
N ALA A 366 -24.08 12.91 8.71
CA ALA A 366 -24.63 12.43 9.98
C ALA A 366 -25.74 11.39 9.75
N ALA A 367 -26.68 11.68 8.86
CA ALA A 367 -27.73 10.74 8.45
C ALA A 367 -27.15 9.45 7.86
N LYS A 368 -26.10 9.55 7.03
CA LYS A 368 -25.39 8.35 6.54
C LYS A 368 -24.72 7.55 7.66
N GLN A 369 -24.15 8.20 8.68
CA GLN A 369 -23.58 7.48 9.82
C GLN A 369 -24.66 6.74 10.61
N LEU A 370 -25.81 7.37 10.87
CA LEU A 370 -26.97 6.74 11.51
C LEU A 370 -27.55 5.60 10.65
N GLN A 371 -27.65 5.80 9.33
CA GLN A 371 -28.07 4.74 8.42
C GLN A 371 -27.05 3.60 8.35
N THR A 372 -25.74 3.86 8.44
CA THR A 372 -24.75 2.76 8.46
C THR A 372 -24.88 1.92 9.73
N ALA A 373 -25.28 2.54 10.84
CA ALA A 373 -25.62 1.81 12.07
C ALA A 373 -26.92 1.00 11.91
N ASN A 374 -27.94 1.56 11.26
CA ASN A 374 -29.26 0.91 11.11
C ASN A 374 -29.36 -0.04 9.89
N SER A 375 -28.50 0.08 8.88
CA SER A 375 -28.48 -0.84 7.72
C SER A 375 -27.91 -2.20 8.10
N ALA A 376 -27.30 -2.33 9.28
CA ALA A 376 -26.97 -3.63 9.86
C ALA A 376 -28.23 -4.40 10.32
N SER A 377 -29.38 -3.73 10.49
CA SER A 377 -30.63 -4.35 10.98
C SER A 377 -31.72 -4.55 9.93
N ASN A 378 -31.58 -4.02 8.71
CA ASN A 378 -32.57 -4.23 7.64
C ASN A 378 -32.11 -5.32 6.65
N LEU A 379 -32.40 -6.57 7.01
CA LEU A 379 -32.53 -7.69 6.07
C LEU A 379 -33.92 -8.33 6.27
N PRO A 380 -34.45 -9.01 5.23
CA PRO A 380 -35.87 -9.27 5.05
C PRO A 380 -36.45 -10.02 6.24
N ILE A 381 -37.66 -9.60 6.62
CA ILE A 381 -38.54 -10.21 7.61
C ILE A 381 -38.50 -11.72 7.44
N VAL A 382 -37.77 -12.38 8.34
CA VAL A 382 -37.85 -13.81 8.56
C VAL A 382 -39.21 -14.01 9.22
N ILE A 383 -40.03 -14.86 8.62
CA ILE A 383 -41.34 -15.25 9.14
C ILE A 383 -41.06 -15.98 10.46
N ASP A 384 -41.28 -15.28 11.57
CA ASP A 384 -41.21 -15.86 12.92
C ASP A 384 -42.24 -16.99 13.00
N THR A 385 -41.73 -18.22 13.04
CA THR A 385 -42.52 -19.38 13.45
C THR A 385 -42.33 -19.46 14.97
N PRO A 386 -43.41 -19.38 15.77
CA PRO A 386 -43.32 -19.30 17.23
C PRO A 386 -43.02 -20.68 17.82
N ASP A 387 -41.75 -21.05 17.87
CA ASP A 387 -41.26 -22.09 18.78
C ASP A 387 -39.86 -21.68 19.26
N ASP A 388 -39.73 -21.46 20.57
CA ASP A 388 -38.60 -20.84 21.30
C ASP A 388 -37.27 -21.64 21.29
N ALA A 389 -36.99 -22.40 20.22
CA ALA A 389 -35.68 -23.00 20.01
C ALA A 389 -34.73 -21.96 19.37
N PRO A 390 -33.46 -21.86 19.81
CA PRO A 390 -32.50 -20.93 19.23
C PRO A 390 -32.41 -21.17 17.72
N ALA A 391 -32.85 -20.17 16.95
CA ALA A 391 -33.04 -20.25 15.50
C ALA A 391 -31.83 -20.89 14.81
N HIS A 392 -32.00 -22.16 14.42
CA HIS A 392 -30.95 -22.97 13.84
C HIS A 392 -31.13 -22.98 12.32
N LEU A 393 -30.31 -22.22 11.62
CA LEU A 393 -30.42 -22.05 10.18
C LEU A 393 -29.90 -23.29 9.45
N THR A 394 -30.72 -23.91 8.60
CA THR A 394 -30.29 -25.03 7.76
C THR A 394 -30.01 -24.53 6.35
N LEU A 395 -28.77 -24.65 5.89
CA LEU A 395 -28.32 -24.20 4.57
C LEU A 395 -27.99 -25.42 3.70
N ARG A 396 -28.46 -25.44 2.46
CA ARG A 396 -28.13 -26.50 1.50
C ARG A 396 -27.00 -26.06 0.58
N THR A 397 -26.04 -26.94 0.30
CA THR A 397 -24.88 -26.61 -0.54
C THR A 397 -25.21 -26.22 -1.97
N ASN A 398 -26.32 -26.72 -2.52
CA ASN A 398 -26.80 -26.41 -3.87
C ASN A 398 -27.60 -25.10 -3.95
N GLU A 399 -27.98 -24.50 -2.82
CA GLU A 399 -28.70 -23.23 -2.83
C GLU A 399 -27.75 -22.10 -3.28
N PRO A 400 -28.16 -21.26 -4.25
CA PRO A 400 -27.39 -20.06 -4.58
C PRO A 400 -27.22 -19.21 -3.32
N ASP A 401 -26.04 -18.64 -3.15
CA ASP A 401 -25.67 -17.82 -2.00
C ASP A 401 -25.60 -18.55 -0.65
N SER A 402 -25.63 -19.88 -0.61
CA SER A 402 -25.47 -20.66 0.64
C SER A 402 -24.19 -20.29 1.41
N SER A 403 -23.08 -20.08 0.69
CA SER A 403 -21.81 -19.62 1.26
C SER A 403 -21.89 -18.19 1.82
N LEU A 404 -22.59 -17.28 1.13
CA LEU A 404 -22.79 -15.91 1.60
C LEU A 404 -23.68 -15.89 2.86
N ARG A 405 -24.76 -16.68 2.88
CA ARG A 405 -25.65 -16.82 4.04
C ARG A 405 -24.92 -17.43 5.24
N ALA A 406 -24.09 -18.46 5.02
CA ALA A 406 -23.24 -19.02 6.07
C ALA A 406 -22.26 -17.97 6.62
N CYS A 407 -21.68 -17.14 5.75
CA CYS A 407 -20.81 -16.05 6.17
C CYS A 407 -21.55 -15.01 7.04
N GLN A 408 -22.76 -14.64 6.65
CA GLN A 408 -23.61 -13.70 7.40
C GLN A 408 -24.06 -14.30 8.74
N ALA A 409 -24.39 -15.60 8.78
CA ALA A 409 -24.75 -16.29 10.03
C ALA A 409 -23.58 -16.26 11.04
N ILE A 410 -22.34 -16.47 10.58
CA ILE A 410 -21.15 -16.37 11.43
C ILE A 410 -20.95 -14.95 11.96
N GLU A 411 -21.16 -13.94 11.11
CA GLU A 411 -21.02 -12.54 11.51
C GLU A 411 -22.08 -12.10 12.54
N ARG A 412 -23.27 -12.70 12.47
CA ARG A 412 -24.39 -12.45 13.39
C ARG A 412 -24.42 -13.38 14.61
N GLU A 413 -23.44 -14.26 14.75
CA GLU A 413 -23.43 -15.25 15.84
C GLU A 413 -24.72 -16.10 15.85
N MET A 414 -25.16 -16.55 14.66
CA MET A 414 -26.30 -17.47 14.50
C MET A 414 -25.82 -18.88 14.21
N ALA A 415 -26.36 -19.86 14.93
CA ALA A 415 -26.06 -21.26 14.69
C ALA A 415 -26.62 -21.71 13.33
N PHE A 416 -25.83 -22.49 12.58
CA PHE A 416 -26.30 -23.06 11.32
C PHE A 416 -25.72 -24.46 11.08
N VAL A 417 -26.42 -25.22 10.24
CA VAL A 417 -25.95 -26.49 9.68
C VAL A 417 -25.92 -26.40 8.17
N LEU A 418 -24.77 -26.74 7.59
CA LEU A 418 -24.64 -26.94 6.16
C LEU A 418 -24.93 -28.41 5.84
N VAL A 419 -25.87 -28.63 4.94
CA VAL A 419 -26.34 -29.93 4.48
C VAL A 419 -26.00 -30.11 3.00
N ASP A 420 -25.63 -31.32 2.60
CA ASP A 420 -25.38 -31.63 1.20
C ASP A 420 -26.68 -31.80 0.38
N GLU A 421 -26.57 -32.23 -0.88
CA GLU A 421 -27.72 -32.48 -1.75
C GLU A 421 -28.57 -33.68 -1.31
N ALA A 422 -27.97 -34.64 -0.59
CA ALA A 422 -28.63 -35.84 -0.08
C ALA A 422 -29.36 -35.60 1.25
N GLY A 423 -29.18 -34.44 1.87
CA GLY A 423 -29.72 -34.17 3.21
C GLY A 423 -28.77 -34.55 4.35
N GLU A 424 -27.54 -34.97 4.03
CA GLU A 424 -26.52 -35.32 5.01
C GLU A 424 -25.82 -34.07 5.57
N LYS A 425 -25.64 -34.07 6.88
CA LYS A 425 -24.99 -32.98 7.61
C LYS A 425 -23.49 -32.97 7.29
N LEU A 426 -23.03 -31.96 6.55
CA LEU A 426 -21.61 -31.73 6.27
C LEU A 426 -20.88 -31.18 7.50
N PHE A 427 -21.40 -30.08 8.06
CA PHE A 427 -20.90 -29.54 9.33
C PHE A 427 -21.95 -28.64 9.99
N SER A 428 -21.81 -28.45 11.30
CA SER A 428 -22.53 -27.44 12.10
C SER A 428 -21.55 -26.41 12.63
N TRP A 429 -22.00 -25.18 12.76
CA TRP A 429 -21.28 -24.14 13.50
C TRP A 429 -22.22 -23.49 14.52
N LYS A 430 -21.73 -23.30 15.75
CA LYS A 430 -22.41 -22.56 16.81
C LYS A 430 -21.59 -21.35 17.25
N PRO A 431 -22.24 -20.31 17.79
CA PRO A 431 -21.53 -19.17 18.36
C PRO A 431 -20.50 -19.60 19.41
N GLY A 432 -19.27 -19.10 19.27
CA GLY A 432 -18.14 -19.49 20.11
C GLY A 432 -17.27 -20.62 19.55
N ASP A 433 -17.78 -21.41 18.60
CA ASP A 433 -16.98 -22.45 17.95
C ASP A 433 -15.97 -21.86 16.96
N VAL A 434 -14.84 -22.54 16.80
CA VAL A 434 -13.85 -22.18 15.79
C VAL A 434 -14.46 -22.36 14.39
N VAL A 435 -14.37 -21.31 13.56
CA VAL A 435 -14.88 -21.35 12.18
C VAL A 435 -14.28 -22.54 11.41
N PRO A 436 -15.10 -23.42 10.81
CA PRO A 436 -14.61 -24.59 10.09
C PRO A 436 -13.70 -24.18 8.91
N LYS A 437 -12.67 -24.99 8.68
CA LYS A 437 -11.70 -24.78 7.60
C LYS A 437 -12.15 -25.52 6.33
N ASP A 438 -13.35 -25.23 5.85
CA ASP A 438 -13.91 -25.87 4.65
C ASP A 438 -14.03 -24.85 3.50
N GLU A 439 -13.60 -25.23 2.29
CA GLU A 439 -13.68 -24.39 1.09
C GLU A 439 -15.12 -24.03 0.72
N ARG A 440 -16.07 -24.93 1.01
CA ARG A 440 -17.49 -24.74 0.68
C ARG A 440 -18.10 -23.52 1.38
N LEU A 441 -17.60 -23.17 2.56
CA LEU A 441 -18.06 -21.99 3.33
C LEU A 441 -17.87 -20.67 2.60
N TRP A 442 -16.87 -20.57 1.73
CA TRP A 442 -16.51 -19.32 1.05
C TRP A 442 -16.36 -19.50 -0.47
N ALA A 443 -16.87 -20.60 -1.02
CA ALA A 443 -16.92 -20.83 -2.45
C ALA A 443 -17.81 -19.75 -3.10
N GLY A 444 -17.32 -19.11 -4.16
CA GLY A 444 -18.03 -18.05 -4.88
C GLY A 444 -18.03 -16.66 -4.23
N VAL A 445 -17.64 -16.52 -2.95
CA VAL A 445 -17.67 -15.22 -2.25
C VAL A 445 -16.35 -14.45 -2.45
N ALA A 446 -16.45 -13.17 -2.80
CA ALA A 446 -15.29 -12.31 -2.95
C ALA A 446 -14.53 -12.15 -1.62
N THR A 447 -13.20 -12.23 -1.65
CA THR A 447 -12.36 -12.16 -0.42
C THR A 447 -12.56 -10.89 0.40
N LYS A 448 -13.04 -9.81 -0.22
CA LYS A 448 -13.30 -8.53 0.46
C LYS A 448 -14.60 -8.53 1.27
N GLU A 449 -15.56 -9.36 0.89
CA GLU A 449 -16.88 -9.50 1.51
C GLU A 449 -16.87 -10.49 2.67
N LEU A 450 -15.85 -11.36 2.73
CA LEU A 450 -15.72 -12.33 3.81
C LEU A 450 -15.45 -11.65 5.18
N PRO A 451 -16.18 -12.04 6.23
CA PRO A 451 -15.88 -11.70 7.62
C PRO A 451 -14.42 -12.01 8.00
N LYS A 452 -13.87 -11.26 8.96
CA LYS A 452 -12.45 -11.39 9.36
C LYS A 452 -12.12 -12.79 9.89
N SER A 453 -13.04 -13.40 10.65
CA SER A 453 -12.93 -14.77 11.18
C SER A 453 -12.80 -15.79 10.03
N ILE A 454 -13.67 -15.69 9.03
CA ILE A 454 -13.69 -16.58 7.86
C ILE A 454 -12.45 -16.37 6.98
N ARG A 455 -12.01 -15.11 6.77
CA ARG A 455 -10.74 -14.84 6.07
C ARG A 455 -9.54 -15.49 6.74
N LYS A 456 -9.51 -15.53 8.07
CA LYS A 456 -8.46 -16.20 8.83
C LYS A 456 -8.52 -17.72 8.63
N ALA A 457 -9.70 -18.32 8.77
CA ALA A 457 -9.92 -19.75 8.51
C ALA A 457 -9.51 -20.15 7.08
N ARG A 458 -9.92 -19.37 6.07
CA ARG A 458 -9.52 -19.54 4.66
C ARG A 458 -8.01 -19.46 4.47
N LYS A 459 -7.34 -18.49 5.10
CA LYS A 459 -5.87 -18.35 5.01
C LYS A 459 -5.15 -19.54 5.63
N GLU A 460 -5.62 -20.03 6.77
CA GLU A 460 -5.07 -21.22 7.43
C GLU A 460 -5.27 -22.47 6.58
N TRP A 461 -6.47 -22.65 6.01
CA TRP A 461 -6.77 -23.74 5.09
C TRP A 461 -5.87 -23.71 3.83
N MET A 462 -5.72 -22.54 3.19
CA MET A 462 -4.81 -22.36 2.04
C MET A 462 -3.35 -22.69 2.42
N SER A 463 -2.94 -22.36 3.64
CA SER A 463 -1.58 -22.64 4.12
C SER A 463 -1.36 -24.13 4.35
N ALA A 464 -2.33 -24.83 4.95
CA ALA A 464 -2.30 -26.28 5.16
C ALA A 464 -2.24 -27.03 3.81
N ARG A 465 -3.12 -26.69 2.87
CA ARG A 465 -3.14 -27.27 1.51
C ARG A 465 -1.82 -27.01 0.75
N GLY A 466 -1.21 -25.84 0.97
CA GLY A 466 0.11 -25.52 0.42
C GLY A 466 1.24 -26.41 0.97
N ILE A 467 1.17 -26.79 2.25
CA ILE A 467 2.15 -27.70 2.87
C ILE A 467 1.96 -29.13 2.34
N GLU A 468 0.72 -29.59 2.20
CA GLU A 468 0.40 -30.92 1.65
C GLU A 468 0.89 -31.09 0.22
N ARG A 469 0.65 -30.10 -0.65
CA ARG A 469 1.17 -30.10 -2.03
C ARG A 469 2.69 -30.21 -2.08
N LYS A 470 3.39 -29.51 -1.18
CA LYS A 470 4.87 -29.58 -1.06
C LYS A 470 5.36 -30.92 -0.52
N LYS A 471 4.57 -31.61 0.31
CA LYS A 471 4.91 -32.96 0.79
C LYS A 471 4.70 -34.00 -0.33
N GLY A 472 3.62 -33.88 -1.10
CA GLY A 472 3.34 -34.77 -2.23
C GLY A 472 4.38 -34.68 -3.35
N SER A 473 4.86 -33.47 -3.66
CA SER A 473 5.90 -33.29 -4.68
C SER A 473 7.27 -33.86 -4.31
N LYS A 474 7.53 -34.16 -3.03
CA LYS A 474 8.78 -34.75 -2.55
C LYS A 474 8.77 -36.28 -2.48
N LYS A 475 7.60 -36.91 -2.61
CA LYS A 475 7.46 -38.38 -2.61
C LYS A 475 7.49 -38.98 -4.02
N SER A 476 7.46 -38.15 -5.06
CA SER A 476 7.33 -38.56 -6.47
C SER A 476 8.62 -38.36 -7.30
N GLY A 477 9.71 -37.94 -6.67
CA GLY A 477 11.05 -37.88 -7.26
C GLY A 477 12.07 -38.39 -6.26
#